data_AF-A0A962G4J5-F1
#
_entry.id   AF-A0A962G4J5-F1
#
_cell.length_a   1.000
_cell.length_b   1.000
_cell.length_c   1.000
_cell.angle_alpha   90.00
_cell.angle_beta   90.00
_cell.angle_gamma   90.00
#
_symmetry.space_group_name_H-M   'P 1'
#
loop_
_entity.id
_entity.type
_entity.pdbx_description
1 polymer ?
#
loop_
_entity_poly.entity_id
_entity_poly.type
_entity_poly.pdbx_seq_one_letter_code
_entity_poly.pdbx_strand_id
1 'polypeptide(L)'
;MPTMNYSFTEKKRIRKDFSKRPSILEVPFLLAIQVDSYRAFLQEHVAAGKRADQGLHAALSSVFPITSFSGNAALEYVSYKLGEPAFDERECRNRGLSYGAPLRVTVRLVIYDKDSPASNKAVKYV
;
A
#
# COMPACT_ATOMS: atom_id res chain seq x y z
N MET A 1 15.64 -4.40 44.39
CA MET A 1 16.46 -3.88 43.27
C MET A 1 15.95 -4.55 42.00
N PRO A 2 15.42 -3.81 41.00
CA PRO A 2 15.04 -4.44 39.73
C PRO A 2 16.30 -5.03 39.09
N THR A 3 16.26 -6.33 38.80
CA THR A 3 17.37 -7.07 38.18
C THR A 3 17.54 -6.59 36.74
N MET A 4 18.64 -5.91 36.42
CA MET A 4 19.00 -5.55 35.04
C MET A 4 19.30 -6.84 34.26
N ASN A 5 18.36 -7.26 33.41
CA ASN A 5 18.57 -8.34 32.46
C ASN A 5 19.26 -7.78 31.22
N TYR A 6 20.60 -7.79 31.23
CA TYR A 6 21.40 -7.41 30.06
C TYR A 6 21.24 -8.43 28.92
N SER A 7 21.12 -7.94 27.69
CA SER A 7 21.23 -8.75 26.47
C SER A 7 22.64 -9.32 26.30
N PHE A 8 22.78 -10.31 25.41
CA PHE A 8 24.07 -10.97 25.16
C PHE A 8 25.17 -9.98 24.75
N THR A 9 24.84 -8.96 23.96
CA THR A 9 25.78 -7.94 23.50
C THR A 9 26.09 -6.91 24.60
N GLU A 10 25.13 -6.55 25.44
CA GLU A 10 25.33 -5.62 26.56
C GLU A 10 26.24 -6.20 27.64
N LYS A 11 26.18 -7.52 27.88
CA LYS A 11 27.09 -8.21 28.82
C LYS A 11 28.56 -8.10 28.40
N LYS A 12 28.85 -8.00 27.10
CA LYS A 12 30.23 -7.87 26.60
C LYS A 12 30.86 -6.52 26.94
N ARG A 13 30.07 -5.45 27.07
CA ARG A 13 30.55 -4.12 27.44
C ARG A 13 29.45 -3.33 28.16
N ILE A 14 29.52 -3.33 29.48
CA ILE A 14 28.54 -2.66 30.33
C ILE A 14 28.81 -1.14 30.32
N ARG A 15 27.79 -0.34 30.00
CA ARG A 15 27.81 1.12 30.15
C ARG A 15 27.02 1.51 31.38
N LYS A 16 27.66 2.22 32.32
CA LYS A 16 26.98 2.75 33.51
C LYS A 16 26.11 3.96 33.14
N ASP A 17 24.85 3.91 33.51
CA ASP A 17 23.89 5.00 33.36
C ASP A 17 23.72 5.74 34.70
N PHE A 18 23.67 7.08 34.67
CA PHE A 18 23.51 7.94 35.86
C PHE A 18 22.14 8.64 35.90
N SER A 19 21.23 8.27 34.99
CA SER A 19 19.88 8.81 34.91
C SER A 19 19.11 8.55 36.22
N LYS A 20 18.57 9.62 36.80
CA LYS A 20 17.82 9.57 38.07
C LYS A 20 16.35 9.21 37.88
N ARG A 21 15.83 9.37 36.68
CA ARG A 21 14.43 9.07 36.32
C ARG A 21 14.42 7.91 35.33
N PRO A 22 13.57 6.89 35.53
CA PRO A 22 13.40 5.82 34.56
C PRO A 22 12.70 6.35 33.30
N SER A 23 13.02 5.77 32.14
CA SER A 23 12.22 6.00 30.94
C SER A 23 10.86 5.35 31.13
N ILE A 24 9.79 6.13 31.03
CA ILE A 24 8.42 5.62 31.15
C ILE A 24 7.99 4.95 29.84
N LEU A 25 8.46 5.49 28.72
CA LEU A 25 8.17 5.00 27.38
C LEU A 25 9.47 4.59 26.70
N GLU A 26 9.43 3.49 25.96
CA GLU A 26 10.58 3.06 25.17
C GLU A 26 10.74 3.94 23.93
N VAL A 27 11.97 4.01 23.42
CA VAL A 27 12.23 4.71 22.17
C VAL A 27 11.54 3.95 21.04
N PRO A 28 10.64 4.59 20.26
CA PRO A 28 9.92 3.93 19.19
C PRO A 28 10.87 3.60 18.02
N PHE A 29 10.37 2.79 17.08
CA PHE A 29 11.09 2.54 15.84
C PHE A 29 11.21 3.84 15.03
N LEU A 30 12.42 4.38 14.94
CA LEU A 30 12.64 5.74 14.40
C LEU A 30 12.33 5.87 12.90
N LEU A 31 12.31 4.75 12.17
CA LEU A 31 11.97 4.71 10.74
C LEU A 31 10.49 4.37 10.49
N ALA A 32 9.69 4.24 11.55
CA ALA A 32 8.28 3.84 11.46
C ALA A 32 7.49 4.70 10.48
N ILE A 33 7.66 6.02 10.54
CA ILE A 33 6.93 6.97 9.69
C ILE A 33 7.09 6.64 8.20
N GLN A 34 8.32 6.39 7.75
CA GLN A 34 8.60 6.12 6.34
C GLN A 34 8.04 4.75 5.92
N VAL A 35 8.27 3.74 6.74
CA VAL A 35 7.87 2.37 6.41
C VAL A 35 6.35 2.21 6.47
N ASP A 36 5.72 2.75 7.50
CA ASP A 36 4.30 2.58 7.76
C ASP A 36 3.44 3.40 6.81
N SER A 37 3.88 4.62 6.44
CA SER A 37 3.19 5.41 5.41
C SER A 37 3.20 4.70 4.04
N TYR A 38 4.33 4.11 3.65
CA TYR A 38 4.43 3.39 2.38
C TYR A 38 3.63 2.08 2.38
N ARG A 39 3.64 1.34 3.50
CA ARG A 39 2.76 0.17 3.69
C ARG A 39 1.28 0.54 3.61
N ALA A 40 0.89 1.64 4.24
CA ALA A 40 -0.49 2.15 4.20
C ALA A 40 -0.89 2.56 2.77
N PHE A 41 0.03 3.15 2.01
CA PHE A 41 -0.17 3.52 0.61
C PHE A 41 -0.35 2.28 -0.30
N LEU A 42 0.48 1.26 -0.14
CA LEU A 42 0.49 0.06 -1.00
C LEU A 42 -0.58 -0.97 -0.65
N GLN A 43 -0.91 -1.15 0.64
CA GLN A 43 -1.82 -2.20 1.14
C GLN A 43 -1.52 -3.60 0.58
N GLU A 44 -0.24 -3.92 0.41
CA GLU A 44 0.23 -5.12 -0.31
C GLU A 44 -0.28 -6.43 0.30
N HIS A 45 -0.23 -6.53 1.64
CA HIS A 45 -0.65 -7.73 2.37
C HIS A 45 -2.15 -7.75 2.73
N VAL A 46 -2.94 -6.83 2.16
CA VAL A 46 -4.39 -6.77 2.40
C VAL A 46 -5.13 -7.32 1.18
N ALA A 47 -6.01 -8.30 1.43
CA ALA A 47 -6.87 -8.86 0.40
C ALA A 47 -7.73 -7.76 -0.26
N ALA A 48 -7.94 -7.85 -1.58
CA ALA A 48 -8.54 -6.79 -2.37
C ALA A 48 -9.87 -6.25 -1.80
N GLY A 49 -10.77 -7.13 -1.34
CA GLY A 49 -12.06 -6.74 -0.75
C GLY A 49 -12.02 -6.22 0.68
N LYS A 50 -10.85 -6.22 1.33
CA LYS A 50 -10.64 -5.69 2.70
C LYS A 50 -9.72 -4.47 2.72
N ARG A 51 -9.35 -3.95 1.55
CA ARG A 51 -8.51 -2.75 1.46
C ARG A 51 -9.29 -1.54 1.97
N ALA A 52 -8.63 -0.72 2.77
CA ALA A 52 -9.17 0.54 3.21
C ALA A 52 -9.18 1.54 2.04
N ASP A 53 -10.08 2.52 2.09
CA ASP A 53 -10.15 3.59 1.10
C ASP A 53 -9.02 4.62 1.34
N GLN A 54 -7.79 4.21 1.05
CA GLN A 54 -6.58 5.03 1.18
C GLN A 54 -5.51 4.64 0.16
N GLY A 55 -4.55 5.53 -0.05
CA GLY A 55 -3.38 5.25 -0.89
C GLY A 55 -3.75 4.92 -2.34
N LEU A 56 -3.15 3.85 -2.88
CA LEU A 56 -3.45 3.39 -4.24
C LEU A 56 -4.91 3.03 -4.45
N HIS A 57 -5.55 2.41 -3.46
CA HIS A 57 -6.96 2.02 -3.58
C HIS A 57 -7.85 3.26 -3.71
N ALA A 58 -7.70 4.25 -2.83
CA ALA A 58 -8.47 5.49 -2.90
C ALA A 58 -8.24 6.27 -4.20
N ALA A 59 -6.97 6.37 -4.65
CA ALA A 59 -6.64 7.09 -5.87
C ALA A 59 -7.25 6.44 -7.12
N LEU A 60 -7.27 5.11 -7.19
CA LEU A 60 -7.92 4.39 -8.29
C LEU A 60 -9.45 4.50 -8.18
N SER A 61 -10.00 4.31 -6.98
CA SER A 61 -11.45 4.40 -6.72
C SER A 61 -12.01 5.82 -6.94
N SER A 62 -11.20 6.88 -6.82
CA SER A 62 -11.67 8.25 -7.04
C SER A 62 -11.72 8.66 -8.52
N VAL A 63 -10.86 8.06 -9.36
CA VAL A 63 -10.80 8.34 -10.80
C VAL A 63 -11.81 7.50 -11.57
N PHE A 64 -12.09 6.28 -11.12
CA PHE A 64 -13.09 5.41 -11.73
C PHE A 64 -14.45 5.58 -11.02
N PRO A 65 -15.59 5.44 -11.74
CA PRO A 65 -15.71 5.03 -13.12
C PRO A 65 -15.42 6.14 -14.14
N ILE A 66 -14.72 5.79 -15.22
CA ILE A 66 -14.50 6.70 -16.35
C ILE A 66 -15.58 6.44 -17.38
N THR A 67 -16.50 7.40 -17.55
CA THR A 67 -17.60 7.31 -18.53
C THR A 67 -17.21 7.92 -19.87
N SER A 68 -17.56 7.26 -20.98
CA SER A 68 -17.45 7.85 -22.32
C SER A 68 -18.32 9.10 -22.43
N PHE A 69 -17.85 10.10 -23.17
CA PHE A 69 -18.63 11.31 -23.50
C PHE A 69 -19.99 10.97 -24.13
N SER A 70 -20.05 9.90 -24.92
CA SER A 70 -21.28 9.42 -25.55
C SER A 70 -22.26 8.72 -24.59
N GLY A 71 -21.85 8.46 -23.34
CA GLY A 71 -22.65 7.79 -22.31
C GLY A 71 -22.83 6.28 -22.49
N ASN A 72 -22.30 5.70 -23.58
CA ASN A 72 -22.56 4.30 -23.98
C ASN A 72 -21.61 3.29 -23.33
N ALA A 73 -20.57 3.74 -22.64
CA ALA A 73 -19.61 2.87 -21.98
C ALA A 73 -19.02 3.50 -20.71
N ALA A 74 -18.66 2.67 -19.75
CA ALA A 74 -17.90 3.05 -18.57
C ALA A 74 -16.78 2.03 -18.31
N LEU A 75 -15.63 2.51 -17.87
CA LEU A 75 -14.59 1.67 -17.27
C LEU A 75 -14.77 1.71 -15.75
N GLU A 76 -14.71 0.54 -15.12
CA GLU A 76 -14.81 0.38 -13.66
C GLU A 76 -13.54 -0.27 -13.12
N TYR A 77 -13.02 0.28 -12.03
CA TYR A 77 -11.92 -0.32 -11.29
C TYR A 77 -12.43 -1.45 -10.40
N VAL A 78 -11.82 -2.64 -10.48
CA VAL A 78 -12.19 -3.80 -9.65
C VAL A 78 -11.15 -4.06 -8.56
N SER A 79 -9.87 -4.16 -8.94
CA SER A 79 -8.77 -4.41 -8.00
C SER A 79 -7.40 -4.12 -8.62
N TYR A 80 -6.36 -4.04 -7.80
CA TYR A 80 -4.96 -4.03 -8.26
C TYR A 80 -4.12 -5.10 -7.58
N LYS A 81 -3.04 -5.50 -8.25
CA LYS A 81 -1.99 -6.38 -7.73
C LYS A 81 -0.64 -5.75 -8.00
N LEU A 82 0.22 -5.79 -6.98
CA LEU A 82 1.64 -5.49 -7.12
C LEU A 82 2.33 -6.81 -7.48
N GLY A 83 3.14 -6.81 -8.53
CA GLY A 83 4.03 -7.92 -8.83
C GLY A 83 5.30 -7.85 -7.99
N GLU A 84 6.24 -8.73 -8.27
CA GLU A 84 7.55 -8.71 -7.63
C GLU A 84 8.52 -7.83 -8.44
N PRO A 85 9.48 -7.16 -7.77
CA PRO A 85 10.60 -6.51 -8.42
C PRO A 85 11.37 -7.50 -9.30
N ALA A 86 11.84 -7.05 -10.47
CA ALA A 86 12.59 -7.90 -11.38
C ALA A 86 14.00 -8.26 -10.86
N PHE A 87 14.57 -7.42 -9.99
CA PHE A 87 15.90 -7.56 -9.43
C PHE A 87 15.91 -7.11 -7.97
N ASP A 88 16.88 -7.59 -7.19
CA ASP A 88 17.10 -7.18 -5.80
C ASP A 88 17.73 -5.79 -5.69
N GLU A 89 17.59 -5.16 -4.52
CA GLU A 89 18.11 -3.82 -4.23
C GLU A 89 19.61 -3.68 -4.56
N ARG A 90 20.42 -4.67 -4.19
CA ARG A 90 21.88 -4.66 -4.43
C ARG A 90 22.21 -4.72 -5.91
N GLU A 91 21.46 -5.50 -6.66
CA GLU A 91 21.66 -5.64 -8.10
C GLU A 91 21.23 -4.37 -8.83
N CYS A 92 20.09 -3.79 -8.47
CA CYS A 92 19.65 -2.48 -8.96
C CYS A 92 20.72 -1.40 -8.70
N ARG A 93 21.30 -1.37 -7.49
CA ARG A 93 22.36 -0.42 -7.15
C ARG A 93 23.61 -0.59 -8.00
N ASN A 94 24.06 -1.83 -8.20
CA ASN A 94 25.27 -2.11 -9.00
C ASN A 94 25.08 -1.82 -10.49
N ARG A 95 23.87 -2.06 -11.01
CA ARG A 95 23.52 -1.85 -12.42
C ARG A 95 23.02 -0.45 -12.74
N GLY A 96 22.82 0.41 -11.73
CA GLY A 96 22.24 1.75 -11.90
C GLY A 96 20.77 1.73 -12.32
N LEU A 97 20.01 0.70 -11.92
CA LEU A 97 18.58 0.55 -12.21
C LEU A 97 17.74 1.04 -11.02
N SER A 98 16.49 1.43 -11.29
CA SER A 98 15.51 1.73 -10.24
C SER A 98 14.93 0.44 -9.66
N TYR A 99 14.93 0.32 -8.33
CA TYR A 99 14.25 -0.77 -7.64
C TYR A 99 12.74 -0.48 -7.58
N GLY A 100 11.94 -1.31 -8.24
CA GLY A 100 10.49 -1.11 -8.33
C GLY A 100 9.77 -2.36 -8.81
N ALA A 101 8.46 -2.40 -8.54
CA ALA A 101 7.60 -3.53 -8.85
C ALA A 101 6.46 -3.11 -9.79
N PRO A 102 5.97 -4.01 -10.68
CA PRO A 102 4.90 -3.67 -11.61
C PRO A 102 3.55 -3.60 -10.92
N LEU A 103 2.75 -2.58 -11.24
CA LEU A 103 1.34 -2.45 -10.82
C LEU A 103 0.43 -2.98 -11.94
N ARG A 104 -0.39 -4.00 -11.63
CA ARG A 104 -1.41 -4.54 -12.55
C ARG A 104 -2.80 -4.25 -12.00
N VAL A 105 -3.64 -3.59 -12.80
CA VAL A 105 -5.01 -3.22 -12.42
C VAL A 105 -6.00 -4.04 -13.23
N THR A 106 -7.00 -4.60 -12.56
CA THR A 106 -8.16 -5.25 -13.19
C THR A 106 -9.26 -4.22 -13.36
N VAL A 107 -9.58 -3.94 -14.62
CA VAL A 107 -10.64 -3.00 -15.02
C VAL A 107 -11.73 -3.77 -15.74
N ARG A 108 -12.98 -3.38 -15.52
CA ARG A 108 -14.17 -3.92 -16.19
C ARG A 108 -14.70 -2.88 -17.16
N LEU A 109 -15.05 -3.31 -18.37
CA LEU A 109 -15.71 -2.46 -19.36
C LEU A 109 -17.21 -2.75 -19.33
N VAL A 110 -18.01 -1.74 -19.01
CA VAL A 110 -19.47 -1.83 -19.01
C VAL A 110 -19.99 -1.08 -20.24
N ILE A 111 -20.80 -1.74 -21.06
CA ILE A 111 -21.45 -1.13 -22.23
C ILE A 111 -22.95 -0.97 -21.92
N TYR A 112 -23.46 0.25 -22.08
CA TYR A 112 -24.86 0.59 -21.86
C TYR A 112 -25.67 0.53 -23.16
N ASP A 113 -26.94 0.14 -23.05
CA ASP A 113 -27.85 0.20 -24.20
C ASP A 113 -28.36 1.62 -24.45
N LYS A 114 -28.38 2.03 -25.73
CA LYS A 114 -28.80 3.39 -26.13
C LYS A 114 -30.30 3.61 -25.98
N ASP A 115 -31.07 2.54 -26.02
CA ASP A 115 -32.54 2.59 -26.09
C ASP A 115 -33.22 2.49 -24.70
N SER A 116 -32.44 2.42 -23.61
CA SER A 116 -32.99 2.37 -22.24
C SER A 116 -33.22 3.77 -21.64
N PRO A 117 -34.34 3.99 -20.92
CA PRO A 117 -34.64 5.28 -20.30
C PRO A 117 -33.57 5.67 -19.27
N ALA A 118 -33.28 6.97 -19.18
CA ALA A 118 -32.19 7.54 -18.37
C ALA A 118 -32.22 7.16 -16.87
N SER A 119 -33.37 6.69 -16.36
CA SER A 119 -33.55 6.22 -14.99
C SER A 119 -33.02 4.80 -14.73
N ASN A 120 -32.83 3.98 -15.77
CA ASN A 120 -32.34 2.60 -15.67
C ASN A 120 -31.46 2.29 -16.88
N LYS A 121 -30.17 2.67 -16.82
CA LYS A 121 -29.19 2.27 -17.83
C LYS A 121 -28.95 0.76 -17.73
N ALA A 122 -29.70 -0.02 -18.50
CA ALA A 122 -29.51 -1.46 -18.57
C ALA A 122 -28.11 -1.77 -19.10
N VAL A 123 -27.37 -2.62 -18.37
CA VAL A 123 -26.05 -3.10 -18.79
C VAL A 123 -26.25 -4.11 -19.91
N LYS A 124 -25.70 -3.82 -21.09
CA LYS A 124 -25.83 -4.67 -22.27
C LYS A 124 -24.74 -5.75 -22.30
N TYR A 125 -23.52 -5.39 -21.90
CA TYR A 125 -22.36 -6.29 -21.85
C TYR A 125 -21.42 -5.91 -20.69
N VAL A 126 -20.79 -6.93 -20.08
CA VAL A 126 -19.76 -6.86 -19.03
C VAL A 126 -18.56 -7.70 -19.42
#